data_AF-A0A932DVI7-F1
#
_entry.id   AF-A0A932DVI7-F1
#
_cell.length_a   1.000
_cell.length_b   1.000
_cell.length_c   1.000
_cell.angle_alpha   90.00
_cell.angle_beta   90.00
_cell.angle_gamma   90.00
#
_symmetry.space_group_name_H-M   'P 1'
#
loop_
_entity.id
_entity.type
_entity.pdbx_description
1 polymer ?
#
loop_
_entity_poly.entity_id
_entity_poly.type
_entity_poly.pdbx_seq_one_letter_code
_entity_poly.pdbx_strand_id
1 'polypeptide(L)' 'MTYQPRGRFWDDFKPGETATTAARTITEGAVDLFAGLSGDFNPLHTDEETARQLPMKG' A
#
# COMPACT_ATOMS: atom_id res chain seq x y z
N MET A 1 -33.20 13.20 -8.53
CA MET A 1 -32.24 12.88 -7.45
C MET A 1 -31.05 13.81 -7.61
N THR A 2 -30.73 14.61 -6.58
CA THR A 2 -29.55 15.49 -6.61
C THR A 2 -28.30 14.67 -6.31
N TYR A 3 -27.21 14.93 -7.05
CA TYR A 3 -25.92 14.30 -6.81
C TYR A 3 -25.38 14.72 -5.44
N GLN A 4 -25.03 13.74 -4.61
CA GLN A 4 -24.28 13.94 -3.38
C GLN A 4 -22.82 13.54 -3.64
N PRO A 5 -21.85 14.45 -3.49
CA PRO A 5 -20.45 14.12 -3.69
C PRO A 5 -20.00 13.06 -2.68
N ARG A 6 -19.20 12.08 -3.14
CA ARG A 6 -18.46 11.22 -2.21
C ARG A 6 -17.23 11.99 -1.74
N GLY A 7 -17.23 12.46 -0.49
CA GLY A 7 -16.12 13.21 0.09
C GLY A 7 -16.59 14.23 1.12
N ARG A 8 -15.64 15.03 1.61
CA ARG A 8 -15.86 16.14 2.54
C ARG A 8 -15.36 17.43 1.89
N PHE A 9 -16.01 18.54 2.19
CA PHE A 9 -15.54 19.86 1.82
C PHE A 9 -14.44 20.32 2.78
N TRP A 10 -13.73 21.38 2.40
CA TRP A 10 -12.63 21.95 3.18
C TRP A 10 -13.02 22.21 4.65
N ASP A 11 -14.19 22.83 4.86
CA ASP A 11 -14.65 23.24 6.20
C ASP A 11 -15.15 22.08 7.07
N ASP A 12 -15.30 20.87 6.51
CA ASP A 12 -15.70 19.71 7.29
C ASP A 12 -14.55 19.17 8.16
N PHE A 13 -13.29 19.41 7.76
CA PHE A 13 -12.09 18.86 8.42
C PHE A 13 -11.74 19.63 9.70
N LYS A 14 -11.28 18.90 10.73
CA LYS A 14 -10.84 19.49 12.00
C LYS A 14 -9.37 19.17 12.29
N PRO A 15 -8.58 20.12 12.82
CA PRO A 15 -7.20 19.83 13.22
C PRO A 15 -7.14 18.68 14.24
N GLY A 16 -6.21 17.73 14.01
CA GLY A 16 -6.02 16.56 14.86
C GLY A 16 -6.97 15.39 14.58
N GLU A 17 -7.84 15.50 13.57
CA GLU A 17 -8.68 14.39 13.16
C GLU A 17 -7.86 13.21 12.60
N THR A 18 -8.22 12.00 13.00
CA THR A 18 -7.58 10.75 12.55
C THR A 18 -8.62 9.80 11.96
N ALA A 19 -8.24 9.04 10.95
CA ALA A 19 -9.08 7.97 10.40
C ALA A 19 -8.33 6.63 10.46
N THR A 20 -9.02 5.57 10.88
CA THR A 20 -8.53 4.20 10.75
C THR A 20 -9.08 3.61 9.46
N THR A 21 -8.22 3.06 8.62
CA THR A 21 -8.64 2.42 7.37
C THR A 21 -9.03 0.96 7.60
N ALA A 22 -9.71 0.37 6.62
CA ALA A 22 -9.83 -1.08 6.58
C ALA A 22 -8.44 -1.73 6.47
N ALA A 23 -8.26 -2.88 7.13
CA ALA A 23 -7.07 -3.69 6.99
C ALA A 23 -7.06 -4.44 5.65
N ARG A 24 -5.87 -4.64 5.08
CA ARG A 24 -5.65 -5.48 3.89
C ARG A 24 -4.43 -6.36 4.14
N THR A 25 -4.59 -7.68 4.03
CA THR A 25 -3.47 -8.61 4.04
C THR A 25 -2.64 -8.42 2.76
N ILE A 26 -1.33 -8.26 2.92
CA ILE A 26 -0.38 -8.24 1.81
C ILE A 26 0.07 -9.68 1.55
N THR A 27 -0.18 -10.16 0.33
CA THR A 27 0.22 -11.49 -0.13
C THR A 27 1.40 -11.36 -1.10
N GLU A 28 2.04 -12.48 -1.42
CA GLU A 28 3.08 -12.56 -2.46
C GLU A 28 2.60 -11.96 -3.79
N GLY A 29 1.37 -12.28 -4.23
CA GLY A 29 0.82 -11.72 -5.46
C GLY A 29 0.69 -10.18 -5.45
N ALA A 30 0.65 -9.52 -4.29
CA ALA A 30 0.72 -8.05 -4.23
C ALA A 30 2.13 -7.52 -4.52
N VAL A 31 3.17 -8.27 -4.16
CA VAL A 31 4.58 -7.98 -4.48
C VAL A 31 4.81 -8.17 -5.98
N ASP A 32 4.34 -9.28 -6.55
CA ASP A 32 4.46 -9.56 -7.99
C ASP A 32 3.79 -8.49 -8.85
N LEU A 33 2.56 -8.10 -8.48
CA LEU A 33 1.83 -7.05 -9.19
C LEU A 33 2.54 -5.69 -9.09
N PHE A 34 3.13 -5.37 -7.93
CA PHE A 34 3.91 -4.14 -7.77
C PHE A 34 5.16 -4.17 -8.65
N ALA A 35 5.94 -5.25 -8.62
CA ALA A 35 7.14 -5.40 -9.44
C ALA A 35 6.81 -5.29 -10.94
N GLY A 36 5.78 -6.01 -11.39
CA GLY A 36 5.32 -5.97 -12.78
C GLY A 36 4.81 -4.59 -13.23
N LEU A 37 4.09 -3.87 -12.37
CA LEU A 37 3.54 -2.55 -12.70
C LEU A 37 4.61 -1.45 -12.67
N SER A 38 5.49 -1.47 -11.66
CA SER A 38 6.50 -0.43 -11.45
C SER A 38 7.78 -0.65 -12.27
N GLY A 39 8.05 -1.89 -12.67
CA GLY A 39 9.33 -2.30 -13.24
C GLY A 39 10.43 -2.50 -12.20
N ASP A 40 10.13 -2.37 -10.91
CA ASP A 40 11.08 -2.63 -9.84
C ASP A 40 11.12 -4.13 -9.51
N PHE A 41 12.13 -4.81 -10.05
CA PHE A 41 12.43 -6.22 -9.80
C PHE A 41 13.68 -6.38 -8.92
N ASN A 42 13.87 -5.51 -7.92
CA ASN A 42 14.98 -5.67 -6.99
C ASN A 42 14.93 -7.08 -6.33
N PRO A 43 16.02 -7.86 -6.39
CA PRO A 43 16.09 -9.18 -5.77
C PRO A 43 15.73 -9.21 -4.28
N LEU A 44 15.86 -8.07 -3.60
CA LEU A 44 15.38 -7.91 -2.22
C LEU A 44 13.91 -8.33 -2.04
N HIS A 45 13.04 -8.09 -3.03
CA HIS A 45 11.62 -8.46 -2.96
C HIS A 45 11.20 -9.55 -3.94
N THR A 46 12.05 -9.93 -4.91
CA THR A 46 11.71 -10.96 -5.91
C THR A 46 12.52 -12.25 -5.79
N ASP A 47 13.52 -12.33 -4.91
CA ASP A 47 14.37 -13.51 -4.72
C ASP A 47 14.57 -13.79 -3.22
N GLU A 48 13.94 -14.85 -2.75
CA GLU A 48 13.99 -15.28 -1.36
C GLU A 48 15.42 -15.59 -0.89
N GLU A 49 16.27 -16.19 -1.73
CA GLU A 49 17.63 -16.55 -1.35
C GLU A 49 18.52 -15.32 -1.17
N THR A 50 18.32 -14.30 -2.01
CA THR A 50 18.99 -13.02 -1.85
C THR A 50 18.47 -12.27 -0.62
N ALA A 51 17.14 -12.23 -0.41
CA ALA A 51 16.52 -11.56 0.73
C ALA A 51 17.01 -12.12 2.08
N ARG A 52 17.15 -13.45 2.20
CA ARG A 52 17.67 -14.12 3.42
C ARG A 52 19.08 -13.66 3.84
N GLN A 53 19.88 -13.16 2.90
CA GLN A 53 21.25 -12.71 3.17
C GLN A 53 21.32 -11.25 3.65
N LEU A 54 20.21 -10.51 3.56
CA LEU A 54 20.14 -9.10 3.92
C LEU A 54 19.58 -8.90 5.35
N PRO A 55 19.83 -7.74 6.00
CA PRO A 55 19.22 -7.43 7.31
C PRO A 55 17.69 -7.37 7.29
N MET A 56 17.11 -7.33 6.10
CA MET A 56 15.67 -7.38 5.82
C MET A 56 15.22 -8.83 5.91
N LYS A 57 15.16 -9.40 7.12
CA LYS A 57 14.71 -10.78 7.32
C LYS A 57 13.22 -10.89 7.03
N GLY A 58 12.88 -11.39 5.84
CA GLY A 58 11.56 -11.77 5.37
C GLY A 58 11.73 -12.70 4.19
#